data_AF-A0A7S1MLZ8-F1
#
_entry.id   AF-A0A7S1MLZ8-F1
#
_cell.length_a   1.000
_cell.length_b   1.000
_cell.length_c   1.000
_cell.angle_alpha   90.00
_cell.angle_beta   90.00
_cell.angle_gamma   90.00
#
_symmetry.space_group_name_H-M   'P 1'
#
loop_
_entity.id
_entity.type
_entity.pdbx_description
1 polymer ?
#
loop_
_entity_poly.entity_id
_entity_poly.type
_entity_poly.pdbx_seq_one_letter_code
_entity_poly.pdbx_strand_id
1 'polypeptide(L)'
;VRGRVPDKDGVKQLVPIPPIAETVNKLFGKNIANEDEMKAYYEQVRVHPAHGGEPANSEEASLSRVGPELYDAIFKHYTKKQWDKYPAELDASVMLRLPCRTNTDERYFPDDWQALPMRGYTRIFENMVLRDPN
;
A
#
# COMPACT_ATOMS: atom_id res chain seq x y z
N VAL A 1 -3.79 9.27 1.75
CA VAL A 1 -5.05 8.59 2.20
C VAL A 1 -4.77 7.93 3.53
N ARG A 2 -5.77 7.81 4.42
CA ARG A 2 -5.54 7.17 5.73
C ARG A 2 -6.51 6.00 5.96
N GLY A 3 -5.97 4.89 6.47
CA GLY A 3 -6.71 3.68 6.82
C GLY A 3 -6.87 3.55 8.33
N ARG A 4 -7.98 2.97 8.77
CA ARG A 4 -8.21 2.64 10.19
C ARG A 4 -7.81 1.19 10.44
N VAL A 5 -6.69 0.98 11.11
CA VAL A 5 -6.02 -0.32 11.30
C VAL A 5 -5.79 -0.56 12.80
N PRO A 6 -6.11 -1.75 13.35
CA PRO A 6 -5.78 -2.10 14.73
C PRO A 6 -4.26 -2.13 14.94
N ASP A 7 -3.78 -1.57 16.05
CA ASP A 7 -2.42 -1.77 16.53
C ASP A 7 -2.25 -3.11 17.26
N LYS A 8 -1.05 -3.37 17.78
CA LYS A 8 -0.71 -4.57 18.55
C LYS A 8 -1.59 -4.82 19.78
N ASP A 9 -2.20 -3.77 20.33
CA ASP A 9 -3.08 -3.83 21.51
C ASP A 9 -4.57 -3.91 21.09
N GLY A 10 -4.84 -4.01 19.79
CA GLY A 10 -6.18 -4.07 19.20
C GLY A 10 -6.87 -2.71 19.10
N VAL A 11 -6.19 -1.62 19.45
CA VAL A 11 -6.75 -0.26 19.40
C VAL A 11 -6.67 0.26 17.97
N LYS A 12 -7.79 0.79 17.46
CA LYS A 12 -7.86 1.26 16.07
C LYS A 12 -7.11 2.57 15.90
N GLN A 13 -6.04 2.54 15.11
CA GLN A 13 -5.23 3.68 14.75
C GLN A 13 -5.56 4.17 13.33
N LEU A 14 -5.50 5.49 13.13
CA LEU A 14 -5.54 6.09 11.81
C LEU A 14 -4.11 6.26 11.29
N VAL A 15 -3.77 5.58 10.20
CA VAL A 15 -2.41 5.53 9.63
C VAL A 15 -2.40 5.85 8.13
N PRO A 16 -1.31 6.42 7.58
CA PRO A 16 -1.14 6.60 6.14
C PRO A 16 -1.21 5.28 5.37
N ILE A 17 -1.87 5.32 4.20
CA ILE A 17 -1.78 4.28 3.17
C ILE A 17 -1.39 5.00 1.88
N PRO A 18 -0.32 4.59 1.17
CA PRO A 18 0.58 3.45 1.45
C PRO A 18 1.37 3.57 2.78
N PRO A 19 1.83 2.44 3.37
CA PRO A 19 2.57 2.47 4.64
C PRO A 19 3.90 3.22 4.54
N ILE A 20 4.19 4.03 5.56
CA ILE A 20 5.45 4.76 5.78
C ILE A 20 5.98 4.49 7.19
N ALA A 21 7.14 5.06 7.56
CA ALA A 21 7.71 4.91 8.91
C ALA A 21 6.72 5.26 10.04
N GLU A 22 5.91 6.32 9.88
CA GLU A 22 4.83 6.66 10.84
C GLU A 22 3.84 5.50 11.04
N THR A 23 3.52 4.77 9.98
CA THR A 23 2.60 3.62 10.04
C THR A 23 3.17 2.51 10.89
N VAL A 24 4.44 2.15 10.67
CA VAL A 24 5.14 1.11 11.42
C VAL A 24 5.31 1.51 12.89
N ASN A 25 5.72 2.75 13.16
CA ASN A 25 5.89 3.26 14.51
C ASN A 25 4.57 3.22 15.29
N LYS A 26 3.47 3.64 14.65
CA LYS A 26 2.16 3.71 15.30
C LYS A 26 1.51 2.34 15.53
N LEU A 27 1.63 1.41 14.60
CA LEU A 27 0.99 0.09 14.73
C LEU A 27 1.80 -0.87 15.62
N PHE A 28 3.14 -0.79 15.56
CA PHE A 28 4.02 -1.79 16.18
C PHE A 28 4.91 -1.23 17.29
N GLY A 29 4.77 0.06 17.63
CA GLY A 29 5.54 0.71 18.69
C GLY A 29 7.04 0.78 18.38
N LYS A 30 7.41 0.90 17.11
CA LYS A 30 8.80 1.12 16.68
C LYS A 30 9.18 2.60 16.77
N ASN A 31 10.46 2.90 16.61
CA ASN A 31 10.99 4.26 16.63
C ASN A 31 11.89 4.53 15.42
N ILE A 32 11.36 4.27 14.23
CA ILE A 32 12.04 4.51 12.96
C ILE A 32 12.03 6.01 12.67
N ALA A 33 13.19 6.63 12.65
CA ALA A 33 13.35 8.09 12.56
C ALA A 33 13.67 8.59 11.14
N ASN A 34 14.26 7.75 10.29
CA ASN A 34 14.73 8.15 8.96
C ASN A 34 14.59 7.02 7.92
N GLU A 35 14.89 7.37 6.67
CA GLU A 35 14.73 6.46 5.53
C GLU A 35 15.62 5.21 5.63
N ASP A 36 16.86 5.36 6.13
CA ASP A 36 17.81 4.26 6.22
C ASP A 36 17.40 3.26 7.31
N GLU A 37 16.86 3.74 8.43
CA GLU A 37 16.24 2.88 9.44
C GLU A 37 15.00 2.16 8.91
N MET A 38 14.20 2.80 8.05
CA MET A 38 13.05 2.15 7.42
C MET A 38 13.48 1.06 6.43
N LYS A 39 14.55 1.30 5.66
CA LYS A 39 15.17 0.28 4.79
C LYS A 39 15.69 -0.89 5.62
N ALA A 40 16.41 -0.61 6.70
CA ALA A 40 16.92 -1.63 7.61
C ALA A 40 15.80 -2.44 8.27
N TYR A 41 14.72 -1.78 8.69
CA TYR A 41 13.53 -2.46 9.22
C TYR A 41 12.94 -3.43 8.18
N TYR A 42 12.73 -2.97 6.94
CA TYR A 42 12.24 -3.84 5.89
C TYR A 42 13.16 -5.03 5.63
N GLU A 43 14.47 -4.80 5.52
CA GLU A 43 15.44 -5.89 5.31
C GLU A 43 15.39 -6.93 6.44
N GLN A 44 15.18 -6.48 7.68
CA GLN A 44 15.07 -7.36 8.84
C GLN A 44 13.80 -8.23 8.82
N VAL A 45 12.67 -7.69 8.35
CA VAL A 45 11.36 -8.37 8.47
C VAL A 45 10.89 -9.08 7.21
N ARG A 46 11.49 -8.78 6.05
CA ARG A 46 11.11 -9.38 4.78
C ARG A 46 11.39 -10.87 4.78
N VAL A 47 10.47 -11.61 4.16
CA VAL A 47 10.60 -13.06 4.00
C VAL A 47 10.67 -13.37 2.51
N HIS A 48 11.81 -13.87 2.07
CA HIS A 48 12.00 -14.30 0.70
C HIS A 48 11.27 -15.63 0.44
N PRO A 49 10.78 -15.86 -0.78
CA PRO A 49 10.14 -17.11 -1.12
C PRO A 49 11.08 -18.31 -0.92
N ALA A 50 10.56 -19.40 -0.37
CA ALA A 50 11.37 -20.57 -0.01
C ALA A 50 12.03 -21.26 -1.22
N HIS A 51 11.45 -21.11 -2.40
CA HIS A 51 12.01 -21.61 -3.66
C HIS A 51 13.15 -20.73 -4.23
N GLY A 52 13.51 -19.63 -3.57
CA GLY A 52 14.65 -18.79 -3.94
C GLY A 52 14.50 -18.01 -5.25
N GLY A 53 13.29 -17.96 -5.82
CA GLY A 53 12.97 -17.21 -7.04
C GLY A 53 12.06 -16.01 -6.79
N GLU A 54 11.48 -15.49 -7.87
CA GLU A 54 10.47 -14.44 -7.79
C GLU A 54 9.19 -14.93 -7.08
N PRO A 55 8.46 -14.04 -6.40
CA PRO A 55 7.18 -14.38 -5.78
C PRO A 55 6.19 -14.97 -6.78
N ALA A 56 5.61 -16.13 -6.47
CA ALA A 56 4.62 -16.79 -7.31
C ALA A 56 3.20 -16.24 -7.10
N ASN A 57 2.94 -15.63 -5.94
CA ASN A 57 1.63 -15.11 -5.57
C ASN A 57 1.74 -13.79 -4.78
N SER A 58 0.59 -13.17 -4.54
CA SER A 58 0.48 -11.90 -3.83
C SER A 58 0.87 -11.97 -2.35
N GLU A 59 0.74 -13.12 -1.69
CA GLU A 59 1.22 -13.31 -0.32
C GLU A 59 2.75 -13.23 -0.28
N GLU A 60 3.44 -14.05 -1.08
CA GLU A 60 4.90 -14.02 -1.19
C GLU A 60 5.43 -12.65 -1.63
N ALA A 61 4.73 -11.98 -2.56
CA ALA A 61 5.11 -10.64 -3.01
C ALA A 61 4.97 -9.59 -1.90
N SER A 62 4.03 -9.76 -0.98
CA SER A 62 3.86 -8.87 0.17
C SER A 62 4.89 -9.17 1.24
N LEU A 63 5.04 -10.44 1.60
CA LEU A 63 5.99 -10.89 2.63
C LEU A 63 7.43 -10.52 2.27
N SER A 64 7.82 -10.68 1.01
CA SER A 64 9.16 -10.32 0.52
C SER A 64 9.41 -8.81 0.45
N ARG A 65 8.38 -7.96 0.64
CA ARG A 65 8.50 -6.50 0.55
C ARG A 65 8.22 -5.75 1.85
N VAL A 66 7.28 -6.21 2.66
CA VAL A 66 6.86 -5.53 3.90
C VAL A 66 6.93 -6.41 5.14
N GLY A 67 7.19 -7.71 4.97
CA GLY A 67 7.19 -8.67 6.08
C GLY A 67 5.79 -9.03 6.60
N PRO A 68 5.72 -9.96 7.56
CA PRO A 68 4.45 -10.55 8.02
C PRO A 68 3.56 -9.58 8.82
N GLU A 69 4.15 -8.71 9.65
CA GLU A 69 3.38 -7.80 10.52
C GLU A 69 2.52 -6.82 9.72
N LEU A 70 3.14 -6.13 8.74
CA LEU A 70 2.42 -5.20 7.85
C LEU A 70 1.49 -5.95 6.89
N TYR A 71 1.91 -7.12 6.40
CA TYR A 71 1.08 -7.97 5.55
C TYR A 71 -0.27 -8.30 6.21
N ASP A 72 -0.23 -8.81 7.43
CA ASP A 72 -1.43 -9.24 8.15
C ASP A 72 -2.30 -8.03 8.55
N ALA A 73 -1.67 -6.96 9.07
CA ALA A 73 -2.38 -5.78 9.54
C ALA A 73 -3.12 -5.00 8.43
N ILE A 74 -2.51 -4.86 7.25
CA ILE A 74 -3.01 -3.93 6.22
C ILE A 74 -3.53 -4.66 4.98
N PHE A 75 -2.84 -5.69 4.52
CA PHE A 75 -3.05 -6.22 3.17
C PHE A 75 -3.95 -7.46 3.15
N LYS A 76 -3.66 -8.48 3.97
CA LYS A 76 -4.31 -9.79 3.91
C LYS A 76 -5.84 -9.74 3.94
N HIS A 77 -6.40 -9.13 4.98
CA HIS A 77 -7.84 -9.07 5.17
C HIS A 77 -8.51 -8.07 4.24
N TYR A 78 -7.81 -6.99 3.86
CA TYR A 78 -8.33 -6.05 2.87
C TYR A 78 -8.45 -6.71 1.50
N THR A 79 -7.44 -7.47 1.09
CA THR A 79 -7.45 -8.23 -0.16
C THR A 79 -8.60 -9.25 -0.17
N LYS A 80 -8.78 -10.02 0.91
CA LYS A 80 -9.92 -10.95 1.01
C LYS A 80 -11.25 -10.23 0.88
N LYS A 81 -11.41 -9.06 1.50
CA LYS A 81 -12.65 -8.29 1.41
C LYS A 81 -12.90 -7.74 -0.01
N GLN A 82 -11.86 -7.30 -0.71
CA GLN A 82 -11.97 -6.70 -2.04
C GLN A 82 -12.20 -7.75 -3.15
N TRP A 83 -11.56 -8.91 -3.03
CA TRP A 83 -11.47 -9.91 -4.10
C TRP A 83 -12.17 -11.23 -3.79
N ASP A 84 -12.69 -11.40 -2.57
CA ASP A 84 -13.12 -12.69 -2.02
C ASP A 84 -12.07 -13.81 -2.14
N LYS A 85 -10.78 -13.43 -2.17
CA LYS A 85 -9.63 -14.34 -2.26
C LYS A 85 -8.53 -13.89 -1.31
N TYR A 86 -7.84 -14.84 -0.70
CA TYR A 86 -6.62 -14.55 0.05
C TYR A 86 -5.47 -14.22 -0.90
N PRO A 87 -4.45 -13.45 -0.45
CA PRO A 87 -3.31 -13.10 -1.28
C PRO A 87 -2.54 -14.30 -1.85
N ALA A 88 -2.54 -15.46 -1.18
CA ALA A 88 -1.96 -16.70 -1.71
C ALA A 88 -2.67 -17.21 -2.98
N GLU A 89 -3.92 -16.82 -3.21
CA GLU A 89 -4.76 -17.24 -4.34
C GLU A 89 -4.76 -16.23 -5.51
N LEU A 90 -3.96 -15.15 -5.39
CA LEU A 90 -3.84 -14.09 -6.38
C LEU A 90 -2.43 -14.04 -6.95
N ASP A 91 -2.34 -13.71 -8.23
CA ASP A 91 -1.07 -13.48 -8.90
C ASP A 91 -0.23 -12.38 -8.21
N ALA A 92 1.10 -12.52 -8.22
CA ALA A 92 2.02 -11.58 -7.56
C ALA A 92 1.85 -10.12 -8.05
N SER A 93 1.45 -9.92 -9.31
CA SER A 93 1.29 -8.59 -9.91
C SER A 93 0.26 -7.71 -9.20
N VAL A 94 -0.71 -8.29 -8.46
CA VAL A 94 -1.69 -7.51 -7.71
C VAL A 94 -1.01 -6.73 -6.58
N MET A 95 -0.16 -7.39 -5.80
CA MET A 95 0.55 -6.76 -4.67
C MET A 95 1.79 -5.98 -5.09
N LEU A 96 2.41 -6.32 -6.23
CA LEU A 96 3.55 -5.55 -6.76
C LEU A 96 3.19 -4.11 -7.16
N ARG A 97 1.91 -3.81 -7.43
CA ARG A 97 1.42 -2.44 -7.71
C ARG A 97 1.48 -1.50 -6.51
N LEU A 98 1.46 -2.04 -5.29
CA LEU A 98 1.43 -1.22 -4.08
C LEU A 98 2.87 -0.81 -3.71
N PRO A 99 3.15 0.49 -3.53
CA PRO A 99 4.49 0.94 -3.20
C PRO A 99 4.83 0.64 -1.73
N CYS A 100 6.06 0.18 -1.49
CA CYS A 100 6.64 0.06 -0.15
C CYS A 100 7.54 1.27 0.07
N ARG A 101 7.03 2.27 0.78
CA ARG A 101 7.76 3.54 0.93
C ARG A 101 8.72 3.48 2.10
N THR A 102 9.87 4.09 1.89
CA THR A 102 10.91 4.33 2.90
C THR A 102 10.93 5.79 3.34
N ASN A 103 10.44 6.71 2.48
CA ASN A 103 10.30 8.13 2.78
C ASN A 103 9.05 8.43 3.62
N THR A 104 8.83 9.73 3.89
CA THR A 104 7.73 10.25 4.71
C THR A 104 6.54 10.79 3.90
N ASP A 105 6.51 10.56 2.58
CA ASP A 105 5.42 11.04 1.73
C ASP A 105 4.13 10.26 2.00
N GLU A 106 3.06 10.95 2.42
CA GLU A 106 1.75 10.36 2.72
C GLU A 106 0.73 10.41 1.56
N ARG A 107 1.09 11.02 0.41
CA ARG A 107 0.20 11.12 -0.77
C ARG A 107 -0.14 9.73 -1.30
N TYR A 108 -1.35 9.47 -1.77
CA TYR A 108 -1.66 8.11 -2.27
C TYR A 108 -0.94 7.83 -3.60
N PHE A 109 -0.95 8.82 -4.49
CA PHE A 109 -0.28 8.77 -5.78
C PHE A 109 1.03 9.58 -5.75
N PRO A 110 2.14 9.05 -6.30
CA PRO A 110 3.40 9.77 -6.37
C PRO A 110 3.50 10.72 -7.58
N ASP A 111 2.52 10.70 -8.49
CA ASP A 111 2.54 11.47 -9.74
C ASP A 111 2.65 12.98 -9.52
N ASP A 112 3.35 13.67 -10.43
CA ASP A 112 3.58 15.11 -10.38
C ASP A 112 2.28 15.93 -10.54
N TRP A 113 1.37 15.45 -11.39
CA TRP A 113 0.14 16.15 -11.74
C TRP A 113 -1.07 15.45 -11.13
N GLN A 114 -1.63 16.02 -10.06
CA GLN A 114 -2.79 15.49 -9.37
C GLN A 114 -3.90 16.54 -9.35
N ALA A 115 -4.96 16.33 -10.12
CA ALA A 115 -6.10 17.24 -10.18
C ALA A 115 -7.40 16.48 -10.48
N LEU A 116 -8.52 17.06 -10.06
CA LEU A 116 -9.84 16.62 -10.47
C LEU A 116 -10.40 17.60 -11.53
N PRO A 117 -11.17 17.11 -12.51
CA PRO A 117 -11.86 17.99 -13.45
C PRO A 117 -12.79 18.94 -12.71
N MET A 118 -12.61 20.24 -12.89
CA MET A 118 -13.37 21.28 -12.19
C MET A 118 -14.89 21.12 -12.36
N ARG A 119 -15.33 20.64 -13.54
CA ARG A 119 -16.75 20.44 -13.90
C ARG A 119 -17.13 18.95 -13.98
N GLY A 120 -16.36 18.08 -13.32
CA GLY A 120 -16.58 16.64 -13.34
C GLY A 120 -16.12 15.96 -14.65
N TYR A 121 -16.04 14.64 -14.61
CA TYR A 121 -15.55 13.83 -15.74
C TYR A 121 -16.49 13.88 -16.94
N THR A 122 -17.82 13.98 -16.72
CA THR A 122 -18.81 14.08 -17.81
C THR A 122 -18.48 15.24 -18.75
N ARG A 123 -18.11 16.40 -18.22
CA ARG A 123 -17.84 17.57 -19.07
C ARG A 123 -16.58 17.40 -19.92
N ILE A 124 -15.57 16.69 -19.41
CA ILE A 124 -14.40 16.32 -20.21
C ILE A 124 -14.84 15.50 -21.42
N PHE A 125 -15.67 14.47 -21.20
CA PHE A 125 -16.11 13.59 -22.28
C PHE A 125 -17.02 14.32 -23.29
N GLU A 126 -17.94 15.17 -22.84
CA GLU A 126 -18.77 16.01 -23.72
C GLU A 126 -17.90 16.87 -24.64
N ASN A 127 -16.89 17.56 -24.11
CA ASN A 127 -16.01 18.42 -24.91
C ASN A 127 -15.18 17.60 -25.90
N MET A 128 -14.76 16.37 -25.53
CA MET A 128 -14.02 15.46 -26.42
C MET A 128 -14.88 14.94 -27.57
N VAL A 129 -16.12 14.51 -27.31
CA VAL A 129 -16.93 13.76 -28.29
C VAL A 129 -17.96 14.63 -29.02
N LEU A 130 -18.46 15.69 -28.39
CA LEU A 130 -19.49 16.58 -28.96
C LEU A 130 -18.91 17.85 -29.57
N ARG A 131 -17.59 18.10 -29.42
CA ARG A 131 -16.95 19.40 -29.71
C ARG A 131 -17.65 20.56 -29.00
N ASP A 132 -18.19 20.31 -27.82
CA ASP A 132 -18.81 21.33 -26.99
C ASP A 132 -17.72 22.33 -26.58
N PRO A 133 -17.82 23.61 -26.98
CA PRO A 133 -16.76 24.58 -26.73
C PRO A 133 -16.64 25.00 -25.26
N ASN A 134 -17.56 24.60 -24.36
CA ASN A 134 -17.48 25.00 -22.94
C ASN A 134 -18.10 24.03 -21.95
#